data_AF-A0AB36XJR6-F1
#
_entry.id   AF-A0AB36XJR6-F1
#
_cell.length_a   1.000
_cell.length_b   1.000
_cell.length_c   1.000
_cell.angle_alpha   90.00
_cell.angle_beta   90.00
_cell.angle_gamma   90.00
#
_symmetry.space_group_name_H-M   'P 1'
#
loop_
_entity.id
_entity.type
_entity.pdbx_description
1 polymer ?
#
loop_
_entity_poly.entity_id
_entity_poly.type
_entity_poly.pdbx_seq_one_letter_code
_entity_poly.pdbx_strand_id
1 'polypeptide(L)'
;MTISFSQGQVVTPESNNQLTLKFGGYSNKGIRDENQDAIIVKHPKTRAEQELKGSVACIADGASCSEHGQKASHTSVMQFIDDYYATPNSWSIQRSAQKVLTSLNSWLFNTSVSNIHPAQQVNHNALVSTFSSVILKSNTAHIFHVGDSRVYLLRDGELRQLTRDHTRKNMGQKHYLTRALGMDNQLNVDYQTLPIKKGDSFILTSDGVHEFVAPNTFKKHIDRPEVDFEYAAQTICNTALSHNSSDNVSCLIVQISHLPKPSLIEFHEKLAKRAIPPALKLGQSIDNFMVLEVVYAGSRSHVYRVMQKETQTEFVLKVPSVQYHDSPSQLRAFFNEQWAGILLNNKKVMKVYPTPEHSQFLYQICEWVEGITLRQWMYDNPKPSLNEVREILEKITQGIRVLQRADMVHRDLKPENIMLQRDGEIKIIDLGAVLVRGLEEGELVDKDDTPLGAVNYIAPETIKHNTATTSSDLFSIAVIGYEMLTGELPYSEMTAQSLKQSRHHQWDYQSITQKRTDLPSWVDLVLQKACAESPSKRHQVLGDFVADLYTPNQSLAKSKAKQPLINRNPIQFWKVLALLLGLVALVEFGILIQ
;
A
#
# COMPACT_ATOMS: atom_id res chain seq x y z
N MET A 1 10.04 -3.06 49.73
CA MET A 1 9.28 -2.64 48.54
C MET A 1 10.30 -2.49 47.44
N THR A 2 10.54 -3.56 46.69
CA THR A 2 11.77 -3.75 45.90
C THR A 2 11.41 -3.64 44.43
N ILE A 3 11.97 -2.64 43.77
CA ILE A 3 11.86 -2.37 42.34
C ILE A 3 12.72 -3.41 41.61
N SER A 4 12.14 -4.11 40.64
CA SER A 4 12.86 -4.98 39.70
C SER A 4 12.64 -4.47 38.29
N PHE A 5 13.74 -4.12 37.61
CA PHE A 5 13.79 -3.75 36.21
C PHE A 5 13.79 -5.04 35.36
N SER A 6 12.72 -5.29 34.61
CA SER A 6 12.71 -6.35 33.60
C SER A 6 13.40 -5.88 32.33
N GLN A 7 14.34 -6.71 31.88
CA GLN A 7 15.20 -6.57 30.71
C GLN A 7 14.43 -6.29 29.41
N GLY A 8 15.11 -5.62 28.48
CA GLY A 8 14.58 -5.05 27.25
C GLY A 8 13.75 -6.02 26.40
N GLN A 9 12.58 -5.55 26.00
CA GLN A 9 11.87 -6.08 24.85
C GLN A 9 12.74 -5.85 23.62
N VAL A 10 13.33 -6.93 23.13
CA VAL A 10 13.72 -7.05 21.73
C VAL A 10 12.48 -6.74 20.90
N VAL A 11 12.49 -5.61 20.18
CA VAL A 11 11.47 -5.28 19.18
C VAL A 11 11.58 -6.32 18.08
N THR A 12 10.79 -7.38 18.16
CA THR A 12 10.53 -8.25 17.03
C THR A 12 9.76 -7.46 15.98
N PRO A 13 10.16 -7.51 14.69
CA PRO A 13 9.45 -6.79 13.63
C PRO A 13 8.01 -7.30 13.55
N GLU A 14 7.05 -6.38 13.43
CA GLU A 14 5.60 -6.65 13.33
C GLU A 14 5.30 -7.74 12.29
N SER A 15 5.13 -8.97 12.74
CA SER A 15 4.89 -10.16 11.90
C SER A 15 3.42 -10.41 11.57
N ASN A 16 2.52 -9.44 11.76
CA ASN A 16 1.08 -9.71 11.80
C ASN A 16 0.20 -8.98 10.77
N ASN A 17 0.75 -8.24 9.80
CA ASN A 17 -0.10 -7.55 8.81
C ASN A 17 -0.53 -8.45 7.62
N GLN A 18 -0.91 -9.70 7.89
CA GLN A 18 -1.34 -10.66 6.88
C GLN A 18 -2.76 -11.16 7.17
N LEU A 19 -3.53 -11.41 6.11
CA LEU A 19 -4.82 -12.09 6.25
C LEU A 19 -4.57 -13.47 6.85
N THR A 20 -5.20 -13.81 7.97
CA THR A 20 -5.14 -15.18 8.50
C THR A 20 -6.52 -15.79 8.55
N LEU A 21 -6.59 -17.05 8.14
CA LEU A 21 -7.84 -17.80 8.00
C LEU A 21 -7.76 -19.06 8.86
N LYS A 22 -8.91 -19.45 9.40
CA LYS A 22 -9.16 -20.81 9.88
C LYS A 22 -10.19 -21.42 8.94
N PHE A 23 -9.99 -22.66 8.54
CA PHE A 23 -10.90 -23.33 7.62
C PHE A 23 -10.94 -24.82 7.88
N GLY A 24 -12.00 -25.45 7.42
CA GLY A 24 -12.21 -26.90 7.49
C GLY A 24 -13.37 -27.26 6.57
N GLY A 25 -13.35 -28.47 6.03
CA GLY A 25 -14.35 -28.92 5.09
C GLY A 25 -14.50 -30.43 5.10
N TYR A 26 -15.68 -30.89 4.73
CA TYR A 26 -16.02 -32.31 4.66
C TYR A 26 -16.84 -32.56 3.40
N SER A 27 -16.51 -33.61 2.67
CA SER A 27 -17.21 -34.03 1.46
C SER A 27 -17.35 -35.55 1.47
N ASN A 28 -18.56 -36.04 1.21
CA ASN A 28 -18.87 -37.46 1.26
C ASN A 28 -19.85 -37.84 0.15
N LYS A 29 -19.67 -39.06 -0.39
CA LYS A 29 -20.54 -39.60 -1.44
C LYS A 29 -22.00 -39.80 -1.02
N GLY A 30 -22.29 -39.87 0.29
CA GLY A 30 -23.62 -40.15 0.79
C GLY A 30 -24.08 -41.55 0.36
N ILE A 31 -25.26 -41.62 -0.26
CA ILE A 31 -25.88 -42.87 -0.75
C ILE A 31 -25.41 -43.22 -2.17
N ARG A 32 -24.70 -42.31 -2.86
CA ARG A 32 -24.17 -42.52 -4.21
C ARG A 32 -22.96 -43.47 -4.20
N ASP A 33 -22.70 -44.08 -5.34
CA ASP A 33 -21.52 -44.94 -5.53
C ASP A 33 -20.21 -44.14 -5.47
N GLU A 34 -20.23 -42.93 -6.02
CA GLU A 34 -19.10 -42.01 -6.14
C GLU A 34 -19.41 -40.63 -5.54
N ASN A 35 -18.37 -39.94 -5.08
CA ASN A 35 -18.47 -38.55 -4.66
C ASN A 35 -18.24 -37.64 -5.87
N GLN A 36 -19.29 -37.01 -6.37
CA GLN A 36 -19.23 -36.08 -7.50
C GLN A 36 -19.03 -34.63 -7.05
N ASP A 37 -18.99 -34.36 -5.75
CA ASP A 37 -18.62 -33.06 -5.21
C ASP A 37 -17.10 -32.90 -5.07
N ALA A 38 -16.61 -31.68 -5.21
CA ALA A 38 -15.24 -31.31 -4.95
C ALA A 38 -15.16 -30.00 -4.15
N ILE A 39 -14.33 -29.98 -3.11
CA ILE A 39 -14.02 -28.79 -2.30
C ILE A 39 -12.52 -28.57 -2.22
N ILE A 40 -12.08 -27.31 -2.19
CA ILE A 40 -10.66 -26.97 -2.03
C ILE A 40 -10.48 -25.59 -1.41
N VAL A 41 -9.44 -25.45 -0.59
CA VAL A 41 -8.96 -24.16 -0.07
C VAL A 41 -7.48 -24.04 -0.39
N LYS A 42 -7.09 -22.94 -1.05
CA LYS A 42 -5.69 -22.53 -1.17
C LYS A 42 -5.48 -21.22 -0.41
N HIS A 43 -4.77 -21.32 0.70
CA HIS A 43 -4.22 -20.19 1.44
C HIS A 43 -2.71 -20.08 1.13
N PRO A 44 -2.27 -19.03 0.42
CA PRO A 44 -0.86 -18.90 0.04
C PRO A 44 0.06 -18.85 1.26
N LYS A 45 1.21 -19.53 1.16
CA LYS A 45 2.26 -19.48 2.18
C LYS A 45 3.16 -18.27 2.03
N THR A 46 3.19 -17.66 0.84
CA THR A 46 4.04 -16.49 0.56
C THR A 46 3.23 -15.20 0.68
N ARG A 47 3.85 -14.18 1.26
CA ARG A 47 3.24 -12.85 1.41
C ARG A 47 2.85 -12.25 0.06
N ALA A 48 3.73 -12.34 -0.94
CA ALA A 48 3.51 -11.76 -2.25
C ALA A 48 2.28 -12.36 -2.95
N GLU A 49 2.15 -13.69 -2.94
CA GLU A 49 1.00 -14.37 -3.54
C GLU A 49 -0.30 -14.03 -2.78
N GLN A 50 -0.24 -13.90 -1.45
CA GLN A 50 -1.39 -13.49 -0.64
C GLN A 50 -1.81 -12.03 -0.90
N GLU A 51 -0.86 -11.11 -1.02
CA GLU A 51 -1.12 -9.70 -1.32
C GLU A 51 -1.63 -9.49 -2.75
N LEU A 52 -1.16 -10.29 -3.71
CA LEU A 52 -1.56 -10.15 -5.12
C LEU A 52 -2.84 -10.92 -5.46
N LYS A 53 -2.97 -12.16 -4.99
CA LYS A 53 -4.02 -13.11 -5.38
C LYS A 53 -5.01 -13.45 -4.26
N GLY A 54 -4.69 -13.17 -3.00
CA GLY A 54 -5.54 -13.52 -1.87
C GLY A 54 -5.59 -15.02 -1.59
N SER A 55 -6.55 -15.44 -0.76
CA SER A 55 -6.85 -16.85 -0.47
C SER A 55 -8.13 -17.27 -1.17
N VAL A 56 -8.17 -18.49 -1.70
CA VAL A 56 -9.31 -19.00 -2.49
C VAL A 56 -9.94 -20.18 -1.77
N ALA A 57 -11.26 -20.20 -1.68
CA ALA A 57 -12.05 -21.34 -1.26
C ALA A 57 -13.13 -21.59 -2.31
N CYS A 58 -13.25 -22.81 -2.82
CA CYS A 58 -14.26 -23.16 -3.80
C CYS A 58 -14.88 -24.53 -3.58
N ILE A 59 -16.10 -24.66 -4.10
CA ILE A 59 -16.90 -25.87 -4.17
C ILE A 59 -17.43 -26.03 -5.60
N ALA A 60 -17.48 -27.27 -6.06
CA ALA A 60 -18.13 -27.65 -7.29
C ALA A 60 -18.89 -28.96 -7.08
N ASP A 61 -20.04 -29.07 -7.72
CA ASP A 61 -20.88 -30.25 -7.72
C ASP A 61 -21.08 -30.71 -9.17
N GLY A 62 -20.88 -31.99 -9.44
CA GLY A 62 -21.06 -32.59 -10.75
C GLY A 62 -22.54 -32.80 -11.05
N ALA A 63 -23.05 -32.27 -12.18
CA ALA A 63 -24.48 -32.39 -12.46
C ALA A 63 -24.92 -33.86 -12.57
N SER A 64 -25.96 -34.26 -11.84
CA SER A 64 -26.46 -35.64 -11.79
C SER A 64 -26.90 -36.23 -13.14
N CYS A 65 -27.09 -35.40 -14.16
CA CYS A 65 -27.37 -35.80 -15.54
C CYS A 65 -26.11 -36.19 -16.35
N SER A 66 -24.92 -36.13 -15.74
CA SER A 66 -23.61 -36.38 -16.34
C SER A 66 -23.04 -37.71 -15.86
N GLU A 67 -22.60 -38.60 -16.77
CA GLU A 67 -21.82 -39.80 -16.38
C GLU A 67 -20.43 -39.45 -15.82
N HIS A 68 -19.96 -38.22 -16.04
CA HIS A 68 -18.62 -37.77 -15.67
C HIS A 68 -18.64 -36.60 -14.67
N GLY A 69 -19.68 -36.52 -13.83
CA GLY A 69 -19.89 -35.44 -12.87
C GLY A 69 -18.68 -35.22 -11.95
N GLN A 70 -18.11 -36.30 -11.41
CA GLN A 70 -16.90 -36.22 -10.57
C GLN A 70 -15.71 -35.60 -11.30
N LYS A 71 -15.49 -35.99 -12.57
CA LYS A 71 -14.40 -35.43 -13.38
C LYS A 71 -14.64 -33.94 -13.63
N ALA A 72 -15.87 -33.55 -13.94
CA ALA A 72 -16.22 -32.16 -14.18
C ALA A 72 -16.00 -31.28 -12.94
N SER A 73 -16.46 -31.70 -11.76
CA SER A 73 -16.30 -30.92 -10.52
C SER A 73 -14.84 -30.86 -10.05
N HIS A 74 -14.12 -31.98 -10.05
CA HIS A 74 -12.70 -32.02 -9.68
C HIS A 74 -11.86 -31.16 -10.61
N THR A 75 -12.04 -31.28 -11.93
CA THR A 75 -11.33 -30.42 -12.89
C THR A 75 -11.70 -28.96 -12.67
N SER A 76 -12.96 -28.66 -12.38
CA SER A 76 -13.40 -27.27 -12.18
C SER A 76 -12.69 -26.60 -11.01
N VAL A 77 -12.55 -27.27 -9.87
CA VAL A 77 -11.90 -26.66 -8.70
C VAL A 77 -10.37 -26.66 -8.78
N MET A 78 -9.76 -27.74 -9.26
CA MET A 78 -8.30 -27.86 -9.34
C MET A 78 -7.73 -26.91 -10.39
N GLN A 79 -8.27 -26.97 -11.61
CA GLN A 79 -7.79 -26.14 -12.72
C GLN A 79 -8.05 -24.66 -12.47
N PHE A 80 -9.19 -24.31 -11.86
CA PHE A 80 -9.47 -22.93 -11.49
C PHE A 80 -8.39 -22.38 -10.56
N ILE A 81 -8.01 -23.14 -9.51
CA ILE A 81 -6.97 -22.70 -8.59
C ILE A 81 -5.63 -22.54 -9.30
N ASP A 82 -5.19 -23.55 -10.04
CA ASP A 82 -3.88 -23.52 -10.67
C ASP A 82 -3.76 -22.35 -11.67
N ASP A 83 -4.74 -22.20 -12.55
CA ASP A 83 -4.75 -21.14 -13.56
C ASP A 83 -4.96 -19.76 -12.94
N TYR A 84 -5.79 -19.64 -11.89
CA TYR A 84 -6.01 -18.36 -11.20
C TYR A 84 -4.71 -17.81 -10.61
N TYR A 85 -3.94 -18.64 -9.92
CA TYR A 85 -2.66 -18.22 -9.34
C TYR A 85 -1.56 -18.03 -10.42
N ALA A 86 -1.70 -18.67 -11.58
CA ALA A 86 -0.81 -18.46 -12.73
C ALA A 86 -1.15 -17.19 -13.56
N THR A 87 -2.30 -16.55 -13.33
CA THR A 87 -2.65 -15.32 -14.06
C THR A 87 -1.66 -14.17 -13.77
N PRO A 88 -1.47 -13.23 -14.71
CA PRO A 88 -0.57 -12.09 -14.50
C PRO A 88 -0.87 -11.30 -13.21
N ASN A 89 0.16 -10.83 -12.52
CA ASN A 89 0.02 -10.07 -11.26
C ASN A 89 -0.73 -8.75 -11.43
N SER A 90 -0.66 -8.16 -12.62
CA SER A 90 -1.37 -6.92 -12.97
C SER A 90 -2.88 -7.07 -13.19
N TRP A 91 -3.41 -8.30 -13.21
CA TRP A 91 -4.84 -8.53 -13.39
C TRP A 91 -5.59 -8.41 -12.06
N SER A 92 -6.75 -7.73 -12.10
CA SER A 92 -7.68 -7.71 -10.97
C SER A 92 -8.23 -9.10 -10.69
N ILE A 93 -8.67 -9.34 -9.44
CA ILE A 93 -9.27 -10.60 -9.01
C ILE A 93 -10.44 -11.00 -9.91
N GLN A 94 -11.32 -10.03 -10.22
CA GLN A 94 -12.44 -10.22 -11.13
C GLN A 94 -11.98 -10.68 -12.51
N ARG A 95 -11.01 -9.97 -13.11
CA ARG A 95 -10.50 -10.29 -14.45
C ARG A 95 -9.86 -11.67 -14.50
N SER A 96 -9.01 -11.99 -13.50
CA SER A 96 -8.36 -13.29 -13.39
C SER A 96 -9.36 -14.42 -13.29
N ALA A 97 -10.28 -14.37 -12.32
CA ALA A 97 -11.25 -15.43 -12.11
C ALA A 97 -12.20 -15.58 -13.31
N GLN A 98 -12.73 -14.48 -13.87
CA GLN A 98 -13.61 -14.56 -15.03
C GLN A 98 -12.92 -15.16 -16.25
N LYS A 99 -11.67 -14.76 -16.56
CA LYS A 99 -10.93 -15.32 -17.69
C LYS A 99 -10.64 -16.80 -17.53
N VAL A 100 -10.26 -17.22 -16.33
CA VAL A 100 -10.05 -18.65 -16.02
C VAL A 100 -11.35 -19.43 -16.16
N LEU A 101 -12.46 -18.94 -15.59
CA LEU A 101 -13.76 -19.61 -15.69
C LEU A 101 -14.28 -19.69 -17.13
N THR A 102 -14.08 -18.64 -17.94
CA THR A 102 -14.44 -18.69 -19.37
C THR A 102 -13.64 -19.76 -20.11
N SER A 103 -12.32 -19.81 -19.92
CA SER A 103 -11.45 -20.82 -20.54
C SER A 103 -11.83 -22.24 -20.11
N LEU A 104 -12.05 -22.43 -18.80
CA LEU A 104 -12.46 -23.69 -18.21
C LEU A 104 -13.82 -24.16 -18.75
N ASN A 105 -14.79 -23.26 -18.88
CA ASN A 105 -16.09 -23.55 -19.47
C ASN A 105 -15.97 -24.00 -20.93
N SER A 106 -15.19 -23.28 -21.74
CA SER A 106 -14.95 -23.67 -23.14
C SER A 106 -14.31 -25.06 -23.23
N TRP A 107 -13.38 -25.39 -22.34
CA TRP A 107 -12.77 -26.72 -22.31
C TRP A 107 -13.78 -27.81 -21.94
N LEU A 108 -14.59 -27.60 -20.87
CA LEU A 108 -15.62 -28.55 -20.45
C LEU A 108 -16.69 -28.76 -21.54
N PHE A 109 -17.16 -27.67 -22.14
CA PHE A 109 -18.16 -27.70 -23.21
C PHE A 109 -17.63 -28.40 -24.47
N ASN A 110 -16.43 -28.03 -24.96
CA ASN A 110 -15.87 -28.63 -26.16
C ASN A 110 -15.56 -30.12 -25.97
N THR A 111 -15.05 -30.51 -24.80
CA THR A 111 -14.81 -31.93 -24.46
C THR A 111 -16.11 -32.74 -24.45
N SER A 112 -17.20 -32.12 -23.99
CA SER A 112 -18.55 -32.73 -24.02
C SER A 112 -19.06 -32.95 -25.44
N VAL A 113 -18.81 -31.99 -26.35
CA VAL A 113 -19.26 -32.03 -27.75
C VAL A 113 -18.39 -32.95 -28.61
N SER A 114 -17.08 -33.01 -28.39
CA SER A 114 -16.15 -33.82 -29.18
C SER A 114 -16.30 -35.33 -28.96
N ASN A 115 -16.87 -35.74 -27.82
CA ASN A 115 -17.10 -37.15 -27.48
C ASN A 115 -18.45 -37.69 -28.01
N ILE A 116 -19.15 -36.94 -28.86
CA ILE A 116 -20.41 -37.36 -29.48
C ILE A 116 -20.10 -38.17 -30.75
N HIS A 117 -20.25 -39.50 -30.67
CA HIS A 117 -20.21 -40.34 -31.86
C HIS A 117 -21.49 -40.14 -32.71
N PRO A 118 -21.39 -40.05 -34.06
CA PRO A 118 -22.55 -39.81 -34.93
C PRO A 118 -23.67 -40.86 -34.85
N ALA A 119 -23.41 -42.03 -34.26
CA ALA A 119 -24.30 -43.17 -34.22
C ALA A 119 -25.02 -43.38 -32.87
N GLN A 120 -24.76 -42.56 -31.85
CA GLN A 120 -25.43 -42.66 -30.54
C GLN A 120 -26.16 -41.35 -30.23
N GLN A 121 -27.48 -41.33 -30.46
CA GLN A 121 -28.36 -40.34 -29.85
C GLN A 121 -28.45 -40.64 -28.35
N VAL A 122 -27.86 -39.78 -27.50
CA VAL A 122 -28.41 -39.15 -26.27
C VAL A 122 -27.23 -38.54 -25.45
N ASN A 123 -27.43 -37.33 -24.91
CA ASN A 123 -26.54 -36.42 -24.16
C ASN A 123 -25.83 -36.97 -22.88
N HIS A 124 -25.31 -38.20 -22.86
CA HIS A 124 -24.81 -38.81 -21.60
C HIS A 124 -23.34 -38.47 -21.22
N ASN A 125 -22.54 -37.93 -22.14
CA ASN A 125 -21.10 -37.65 -21.93
C ASN A 125 -20.74 -36.20 -21.58
N ALA A 126 -21.73 -35.38 -21.15
CA ALA A 126 -21.49 -33.97 -20.89
C ALA A 126 -20.76 -33.75 -19.56
N LEU A 127 -19.64 -33.02 -19.57
CA LEU A 127 -18.91 -32.55 -18.39
C LEU A 127 -19.54 -31.26 -17.90
N VAL A 128 -20.55 -31.39 -17.03
CA VAL A 128 -21.28 -30.25 -16.46
C VAL A 128 -21.09 -30.20 -14.96
N SER A 129 -20.74 -29.02 -14.44
CA SER A 129 -20.55 -28.83 -13.00
C SER A 129 -20.98 -27.44 -12.54
N THR A 130 -21.50 -27.36 -11.32
CA THR A 130 -21.68 -26.10 -10.62
C THR A 130 -20.33 -25.57 -10.14
N PHE A 131 -20.24 -24.27 -9.88
CA PHE A 131 -19.02 -23.68 -9.33
C PHE A 131 -19.34 -22.47 -8.48
N SER A 132 -18.87 -22.51 -7.23
CA SER A 132 -18.93 -21.36 -6.33
C SER A 132 -17.58 -21.14 -5.67
N SER A 133 -17.13 -19.90 -5.61
CA SER A 133 -15.87 -19.55 -4.94
C SER A 133 -15.99 -18.26 -4.14
N VAL A 134 -15.19 -18.21 -3.08
CA VAL A 134 -14.90 -17.01 -2.30
C VAL A 134 -13.39 -16.77 -2.36
N ILE A 135 -13.01 -15.62 -2.87
CA ILE A 135 -11.63 -15.15 -2.88
C ILE A 135 -11.49 -14.02 -1.86
N LEU A 136 -10.71 -14.26 -0.81
CA LEU A 136 -10.45 -13.32 0.28
C LEU A 136 -9.12 -12.62 0.03
N LYS A 137 -9.16 -11.33 -0.28
CA LYS A 137 -7.97 -10.52 -0.54
C LYS A 137 -8.09 -9.20 0.22
N SER A 138 -7.03 -8.85 0.95
CA SER A 138 -7.03 -7.68 1.83
C SER A 138 -8.26 -7.71 2.75
N ASN A 139 -9.13 -6.70 2.67
CA ASN A 139 -10.34 -6.57 3.47
C ASN A 139 -11.62 -6.75 2.63
N THR A 140 -11.51 -7.43 1.49
CA THR A 140 -12.62 -7.70 0.57
C THR A 140 -12.75 -9.20 0.27
N ALA A 141 -14.00 -9.67 0.26
CA ALA A 141 -14.38 -10.95 -0.32
C ALA A 141 -14.95 -10.75 -1.72
N HIS A 142 -14.45 -11.54 -2.67
CA HIS A 142 -14.93 -11.62 -4.04
C HIS A 142 -15.63 -12.97 -4.23
N ILE A 143 -16.91 -12.95 -4.63
CA ILE A 143 -17.72 -14.16 -4.77
C ILE A 143 -18.03 -14.36 -6.25
N PHE A 144 -17.72 -15.55 -6.75
CA PHE A 144 -18.05 -15.99 -8.12
C PHE A 144 -18.93 -17.21 -8.05
N HIS A 145 -20.01 -17.24 -8.83
CA HIS A 145 -21.01 -18.29 -8.74
C HIS A 145 -21.68 -18.62 -10.07
N VAL A 146 -21.85 -19.91 -10.33
CA VAL A 146 -22.66 -20.50 -11.39
C VAL A 146 -23.25 -21.82 -10.90
N GLY A 147 -24.56 -22.01 -11.02
CA GLY A 147 -25.25 -23.24 -10.61
C GLY A 147 -26.08 -23.06 -9.35
N ASP A 148 -26.17 -24.09 -8.51
CA ASP A 148 -27.00 -24.10 -7.29
C ASP A 148 -26.23 -24.42 -6.00
N SER A 149 -24.91 -24.61 -6.07
CA SER A 149 -24.06 -24.52 -4.88
C SER A 149 -24.26 -23.17 -4.18
N ARG A 150 -24.33 -23.18 -2.85
CA ARG A 150 -24.61 -21.95 -2.07
C ARG A 150 -23.40 -21.45 -1.30
N VAL A 151 -23.25 -20.13 -1.26
CA VAL A 151 -22.32 -19.43 -0.36
C VAL A 151 -23.12 -18.61 0.64
N TYR A 152 -22.86 -18.80 1.92
CA TYR A 152 -23.42 -18.02 3.02
C TYR A 152 -22.34 -17.23 3.74
N LEU A 153 -22.74 -16.10 4.32
CA LEU A 153 -21.98 -15.33 5.29
C LEU A 153 -22.66 -15.43 6.65
N LEU A 154 -21.95 -15.95 7.64
CA LEU A 154 -22.31 -15.86 9.06
C LEU A 154 -21.54 -14.68 9.67
N ARG A 155 -22.26 -13.63 10.05
CA ARG A 155 -21.70 -12.42 10.67
C ARG A 155 -22.59 -11.99 11.83
N ASP A 156 -21.98 -11.71 12.98
CA ASP A 156 -22.68 -11.22 14.19
C ASP A 156 -23.89 -12.12 14.57
N GLY A 157 -23.76 -13.43 14.35
CA GLY A 157 -24.81 -14.42 14.60
C GLY A 157 -25.91 -14.51 13.54
N GLU A 158 -25.86 -13.72 12.46
CA GLU A 158 -26.83 -13.75 11.37
C GLU A 158 -26.28 -14.47 10.15
N LEU A 159 -27.04 -15.44 9.61
CA LEU A 159 -26.68 -16.21 8.42
C LEU A 159 -27.37 -15.62 7.18
N ARG A 160 -26.58 -15.10 6.24
CA ARG A 160 -27.07 -14.50 4.99
C ARG A 160 -26.57 -15.29 3.78
N GLN A 161 -27.50 -15.76 2.94
CA GLN A 161 -27.15 -16.34 1.64
C GLN A 161 -26.65 -15.23 0.70
N LEU A 162 -25.50 -15.45 0.07
CA LEU A 162 -24.87 -14.51 -0.87
C LEU A 162 -25.17 -14.86 -2.32
N THR A 163 -25.24 -16.15 -2.66
CA THR A 163 -25.50 -16.60 -4.04
C THR A 163 -26.99 -16.78 -4.32
N ARG A 164 -27.36 -16.82 -5.60
CA ARG A 164 -28.72 -17.12 -6.05
C ARG A 164 -28.69 -18.34 -6.96
N ASP A 165 -29.43 -19.37 -6.58
CA ASP A 165 -29.50 -20.61 -7.34
C ASP A 165 -29.96 -20.38 -8.78
N HIS A 166 -29.21 -20.92 -9.73
CA HIS A 166 -29.51 -20.90 -11.16
C HIS A 166 -30.34 -22.10 -11.57
N THR A 167 -31.48 -22.32 -10.91
CA THR A 167 -32.38 -23.46 -11.20
C THR A 167 -33.76 -23.02 -11.68
N ARG A 168 -34.47 -23.94 -12.35
CA ARG A 168 -35.90 -23.79 -12.65
C ARG A 168 -36.66 -25.03 -12.19
N LYS A 169 -37.85 -24.80 -11.64
CA LYS A 169 -38.80 -25.86 -11.28
C LYS A 169 -39.79 -26.05 -12.41
N ASN A 170 -39.86 -27.25 -12.96
CA ASN A 170 -40.96 -27.63 -13.87
C ASN A 170 -42.13 -28.23 -13.06
N MET A 171 -43.36 -28.21 -13.59
CA MET A 171 -44.59 -28.70 -12.94
C MET A 171 -44.62 -30.24 -12.73
N GLY A 172 -43.58 -30.83 -12.12
CA GLY A 172 -43.45 -32.28 -11.96
C GLY A 172 -42.15 -32.82 -11.32
N GLN A 173 -41.52 -32.10 -10.38
CA GLN A 173 -40.48 -32.62 -9.45
C GLN A 173 -39.01 -32.79 -9.91
N LYS A 174 -38.56 -32.26 -11.06
CA LYS A 174 -37.10 -32.19 -11.35
C LYS A 174 -36.58 -30.76 -11.34
N HIS A 175 -35.64 -30.49 -10.44
CA HIS A 175 -34.78 -29.30 -10.47
C HIS A 175 -33.81 -29.46 -11.64
N TYR A 176 -33.76 -28.48 -12.55
CA TYR A 176 -32.75 -28.44 -13.59
C TYR A 176 -31.94 -27.16 -13.50
N LEU A 177 -30.63 -27.30 -13.70
CA LEU A 177 -29.69 -26.19 -13.81
C LEU A 177 -30.02 -25.39 -15.08
N THR A 178 -30.09 -24.07 -14.92
CA THR A 178 -30.23 -23.10 -16.01
C THR A 178 -28.90 -22.47 -16.40
N ARG A 179 -27.88 -22.58 -15.53
CA ARG A 179 -26.50 -22.21 -15.80
C ARG A 179 -25.57 -23.13 -15.02
N ALA A 180 -24.51 -23.60 -15.66
CA ALA A 180 -23.45 -24.40 -15.06
C ALA A 180 -22.20 -24.31 -15.96
N LEU A 181 -21.04 -24.64 -15.41
CA LEU A 181 -19.82 -24.80 -16.23
C LEU A 181 -20.01 -25.99 -17.18
N GLY A 182 -19.59 -25.82 -18.42
CA GLY A 182 -19.67 -26.84 -19.47
C GLY A 182 -21.07 -27.04 -20.07
N MET A 183 -22.08 -26.30 -19.60
CA MET A 183 -23.46 -26.43 -20.08
C MET A 183 -23.71 -25.73 -21.42
N ASP A 184 -23.05 -24.60 -21.65
CA ASP A 184 -23.18 -23.78 -22.87
C ASP A 184 -21.82 -23.21 -23.28
N ASN A 185 -21.69 -22.75 -24.52
CA ASN A 185 -20.46 -22.13 -25.04
C ASN A 185 -20.18 -20.76 -24.41
N GLN A 186 -21.19 -20.08 -23.90
CA GLN A 186 -21.11 -18.80 -23.22
C GLN A 186 -21.39 -18.96 -21.72
N LEU A 187 -20.48 -18.46 -20.89
CA LEU A 187 -20.61 -18.51 -19.44
C LEU A 187 -20.89 -17.12 -18.88
N ASN A 188 -22.04 -16.99 -18.19
CA ASN A 188 -22.35 -15.81 -17.39
C ASN A 188 -22.13 -16.13 -15.91
N VAL A 189 -21.02 -15.63 -15.36
CA VAL A 189 -20.65 -15.80 -13.95
C VAL A 189 -21.24 -14.68 -13.11
N ASP A 190 -22.03 -15.02 -12.09
CA ASP A 190 -22.48 -14.05 -11.11
C ASP A 190 -21.26 -13.62 -10.27
N TYR A 191 -21.07 -12.31 -10.13
CA TYR A 191 -19.96 -11.71 -9.39
C TYR A 191 -20.46 -10.63 -8.44
N GLN A 192 -19.95 -10.66 -7.22
CA GLN A 192 -20.19 -9.61 -6.22
C GLN A 192 -18.99 -9.47 -5.28
N THR A 193 -18.90 -8.31 -4.64
CA THR A 193 -17.90 -8.03 -3.59
C THR A 193 -18.56 -7.55 -2.32
N LEU A 194 -17.92 -7.82 -1.18
CA LEU A 194 -18.30 -7.23 0.09
C LEU A 194 -17.09 -7.06 1.02
N PRO A 195 -17.10 -6.03 1.88
CA PRO A 195 -16.06 -5.86 2.89
C PRO A 195 -16.16 -6.95 3.95
N ILE A 196 -15.01 -7.47 4.38
CA ILE A 196 -14.91 -8.50 5.41
C ILE A 196 -14.49 -7.92 6.77
N LYS A 197 -14.95 -8.58 7.84
CA LYS A 197 -14.66 -8.27 9.24
C LYS A 197 -13.95 -9.46 9.88
N LYS A 198 -13.18 -9.18 10.94
CA LYS A 198 -12.66 -10.24 11.82
C LYS A 198 -13.84 -11.03 12.39
N GLY A 199 -13.78 -12.37 12.31
CA GLY A 199 -14.82 -13.28 12.80
C GLY A 199 -15.86 -13.67 11.74
N ASP A 200 -15.92 -13.00 10.59
CA ASP A 200 -16.79 -13.43 9.49
C ASP A 200 -16.46 -14.86 9.06
N SER A 201 -17.50 -15.68 8.90
CA SER A 201 -17.40 -17.06 8.41
C SER A 201 -18.16 -17.22 7.10
N PHE A 202 -17.44 -17.62 6.04
CA PHE A 202 -18.02 -18.03 4.77
C PHE A 202 -18.28 -19.53 4.78
N ILE A 203 -19.47 -19.94 4.35
CA ILE A 203 -19.92 -21.33 4.36
C ILE A 203 -20.36 -21.68 2.94
N LEU A 204 -19.71 -22.67 2.32
CA LEU A 204 -19.99 -23.15 0.98
C LEU A 204 -20.60 -24.56 1.07
N THR A 205 -21.70 -24.82 0.37
CA THR A 205 -22.42 -26.11 0.46
C THR A 205 -23.01 -26.57 -0.86
N SER A 206 -22.99 -27.89 -1.12
CA SER A 206 -23.79 -28.53 -2.17
C SER A 206 -25.27 -28.66 -1.76
N ASP A 207 -26.14 -28.93 -2.74
CA ASP A 207 -27.60 -29.08 -2.57
C ASP A 207 -27.98 -30.21 -1.61
N GLY A 208 -27.22 -31.31 -1.65
CA GLY A 208 -27.35 -32.43 -0.72
C GLY A 208 -27.19 -32.04 0.75
N VAL A 209 -26.60 -30.87 1.05
CA VAL A 209 -26.57 -30.30 2.41
C VAL A 209 -27.66 -29.25 2.60
N HIS A 210 -27.70 -28.21 1.77
CA HIS A 210 -28.51 -27.03 2.06
C HIS A 210 -30.01 -27.19 1.78
N GLU A 211 -30.43 -28.24 1.08
CA GLU A 211 -31.84 -28.60 0.96
C GLU A 211 -32.36 -29.36 2.21
N PHE A 212 -31.48 -30.01 2.97
CA PHE A 212 -31.82 -30.89 4.09
C PHE A 212 -31.43 -30.35 5.47
N VAL A 213 -30.66 -29.26 5.52
CA VAL A 213 -30.17 -28.64 6.75
C VAL A 213 -30.76 -27.23 6.94
N ALA A 214 -31.42 -27.01 8.07
CA ALA A 214 -31.98 -25.71 8.40
C ALA A 214 -30.88 -24.66 8.71
N PRO A 215 -31.09 -23.36 8.38
CA PRO A 215 -30.14 -22.27 8.66
C PRO A 215 -29.59 -22.22 10.09
N ASN A 216 -30.45 -22.52 11.09
CA ASN A 216 -30.06 -22.51 12.50
C ASN A 216 -29.02 -23.58 12.86
N THR A 217 -28.95 -24.68 12.12
CA THR A 217 -27.97 -25.74 12.35
C THR A 217 -26.56 -25.26 12.02
N PHE A 218 -26.38 -24.51 10.93
CA PHE A 218 -25.08 -23.91 10.58
C PHE A 218 -24.56 -23.03 11.72
N LYS A 219 -25.39 -22.11 12.21
CA LYS A 219 -25.05 -21.23 13.33
C LYS A 219 -24.65 -22.04 14.57
N LYS A 220 -25.45 -23.05 14.93
CA LYS A 220 -25.21 -23.88 16.12
C LYS A 220 -23.86 -24.57 16.12
N HIS A 221 -23.30 -24.94 14.96
CA HIS A 221 -22.03 -25.67 14.87
C HIS A 221 -20.81 -24.76 14.64
N ILE A 222 -21.02 -23.53 14.13
CA ILE A 222 -19.95 -22.62 13.71
C ILE A 222 -19.72 -21.49 14.72
N ASP A 223 -20.79 -21.02 15.37
CA ASP A 223 -20.77 -19.90 16.32
C ASP A 223 -20.47 -20.38 17.75
N ARG A 224 -19.31 -21.03 17.95
CA ARG A 224 -18.82 -21.44 19.27
C ARG A 224 -17.35 -21.04 19.48
N PRO A 225 -16.90 -20.88 20.74
CA PRO A 225 -15.48 -20.73 21.04
C PRO A 225 -14.72 -22.01 20.62
N GLU A 226 -13.54 -21.84 20.02
CA GLU A 226 -12.61 -22.95 19.69
C GLU A 226 -13.22 -24.09 18.85
N VAL A 227 -13.95 -23.72 17.78
CA VAL A 227 -14.52 -24.70 16.83
C VAL A 227 -13.44 -25.32 15.96
N ASP A 228 -13.46 -26.66 15.90
CA ASP A 228 -12.86 -27.41 14.80
C ASP A 228 -13.82 -27.37 13.59
N PHE A 229 -13.42 -26.65 12.56
CA PHE A 229 -14.25 -26.44 11.37
C PHE A 229 -14.42 -27.69 10.52
N GLU A 230 -13.48 -28.63 10.56
CA GLU A 230 -13.61 -29.90 9.84
C GLU A 230 -14.67 -30.78 10.52
N TYR A 231 -14.61 -30.89 11.84
CA TYR A 231 -15.64 -31.57 12.63
C TYR A 231 -17.03 -30.90 12.51
N ALA A 232 -17.07 -29.57 12.48
CA ALA A 232 -18.31 -28.83 12.26
C ALA A 232 -18.92 -29.13 10.88
N ALA A 233 -18.11 -29.09 9.81
CA ALA A 233 -18.53 -29.43 8.46
C ALA A 233 -19.03 -30.89 8.38
N GLN A 234 -18.31 -31.82 8.98
CA GLN A 234 -18.71 -33.23 9.05
C GLN A 234 -20.05 -33.41 9.75
N THR A 235 -20.27 -32.73 10.87
CA THR A 235 -21.54 -32.81 11.63
C THR A 235 -22.71 -32.25 10.83
N ILE A 236 -22.49 -31.16 10.08
CA ILE A 236 -23.49 -30.57 9.19
C ILE A 236 -23.87 -31.57 8.08
N CYS A 237 -22.89 -32.17 7.41
CA CYS A 237 -23.14 -33.18 6.37
C CYS A 237 -23.85 -34.43 6.93
N ASN A 238 -23.42 -34.93 8.09
CA ASN A 238 -24.08 -36.07 8.74
C ASN A 238 -25.53 -35.76 9.14
N THR A 239 -25.82 -34.50 9.51
CA THR A 239 -27.20 -34.06 9.77
C THR A 239 -28.04 -34.13 8.50
N ALA A 240 -27.50 -33.70 7.35
CA ALA A 240 -28.17 -33.80 6.06
C ALA A 240 -28.49 -35.27 5.70
N LEU A 241 -27.54 -36.18 5.88
CA LEU A 241 -27.74 -37.62 5.66
C LEU A 241 -28.81 -38.19 6.60
N SER A 242 -28.83 -37.78 7.88
CA SER A 242 -29.86 -38.20 8.84
C SER A 242 -31.26 -37.70 8.49
N HIS A 243 -31.36 -36.62 7.72
CA HIS A 243 -32.62 -36.11 7.15
C HIS A 243 -32.92 -36.69 5.76
N ASN A 244 -32.30 -37.82 5.40
CA ASN A 244 -32.50 -38.56 4.15
C ASN A 244 -32.07 -37.79 2.90
N SER A 245 -30.98 -37.03 2.97
CA SER A 245 -30.31 -36.54 1.76
C SER A 245 -29.91 -37.72 0.87
N SER A 246 -30.37 -37.70 -0.37
CA SER A 246 -30.11 -38.74 -1.36
C SER A 246 -28.95 -38.42 -2.31
N ASP A 247 -28.24 -37.31 -2.07
CA ASP A 247 -27.14 -36.87 -2.92
C ASP A 247 -25.78 -36.84 -2.22
N ASN A 248 -24.75 -36.41 -2.94
CA ASN A 248 -23.46 -36.08 -2.34
C ASN A 248 -23.60 -34.94 -1.34
N VAL A 249 -22.81 -34.97 -0.26
CA VAL A 249 -22.89 -33.98 0.81
C VAL A 249 -21.54 -33.31 1.03
N SER A 250 -21.49 -32.01 0.76
CA SER A 250 -20.26 -31.22 0.91
C SER A 250 -20.51 -29.91 1.63
N CYS A 251 -19.64 -29.61 2.60
CA CYS A 251 -19.62 -28.37 3.35
C CYS A 251 -18.18 -27.90 3.54
N LEU A 252 -17.92 -26.63 3.24
CA LEU A 252 -16.64 -25.98 3.43
C LEU A 252 -16.84 -24.68 4.21
N ILE A 253 -16.04 -24.48 5.27
CA ILE A 253 -16.15 -23.34 6.17
C ILE A 253 -14.81 -22.60 6.19
N VAL A 254 -14.85 -21.27 6.04
CA VAL A 254 -13.68 -20.39 6.08
C VAL A 254 -13.97 -19.18 6.95
N GLN A 255 -13.25 -19.04 8.06
CA GLN A 255 -13.38 -17.92 9.00
C GLN A 255 -12.15 -16.99 8.97
N ILE A 256 -12.41 -15.69 8.99
CA ILE A 256 -11.37 -14.66 9.07
C ILE A 256 -10.89 -14.49 10.51
N SER A 257 -9.65 -14.88 10.77
CA SER A 257 -9.01 -14.77 12.08
C SER A 257 -8.32 -13.42 12.29
N HIS A 258 -7.67 -12.90 11.25
CA HIS A 258 -7.02 -11.59 11.24
C HIS A 258 -7.18 -10.91 9.89
N LEU A 259 -7.42 -9.60 9.89
CA LEU A 259 -7.48 -8.79 8.67
C LEU A 259 -6.17 -8.01 8.51
N PRO A 260 -5.64 -7.90 7.27
CA PRO A 260 -4.57 -6.97 6.99
C PRO A 260 -5.06 -5.52 7.08
N LYS A 261 -4.14 -4.57 7.13
CA LYS A 261 -4.46 -3.15 6.99
C LYS A 261 -5.10 -2.90 5.60
N PRO A 262 -6.15 -2.06 5.49
CA PRO A 262 -6.93 -1.87 4.27
C PRO A 262 -6.10 -1.36 3.08
N SER A 263 -6.43 -1.82 1.87
CA SER A 263 -5.75 -1.42 0.64
C SER A 263 -6.00 0.06 0.29
N LEU A 264 -5.07 0.68 -0.45
CA LEU A 264 -5.18 2.09 -0.85
C LEU A 264 -6.41 2.34 -1.74
N ILE A 265 -6.77 1.41 -2.62
CA ILE A 265 -7.91 1.55 -3.56
C ILE A 265 -9.23 1.62 -2.79
N GLU A 266 -9.45 0.71 -1.83
CA GLU A 266 -10.65 0.73 -0.98
C GLU A 266 -10.71 2.01 -0.14
N PHE A 267 -9.55 2.48 0.32
CA PHE A 267 -9.43 3.73 1.05
C PHE A 267 -9.82 4.93 0.17
N HIS A 268 -9.35 4.98 -1.08
CA HIS A 268 -9.73 6.00 -2.07
C HIS A 268 -11.22 5.97 -2.36
N GLU A 269 -11.80 4.80 -2.66
CA GLU A 269 -13.23 4.64 -2.96
C GLU A 269 -14.12 5.10 -1.79
N LYS A 270 -13.69 4.87 -0.55
CA LYS A 270 -14.41 5.31 0.65
C LYS A 270 -14.37 6.84 0.78
N LEU A 271 -13.20 7.46 0.57
CA LEU A 271 -13.04 8.91 0.69
C LEU A 271 -13.66 9.69 -0.47
N ALA A 272 -13.63 9.15 -1.68
CA ALA A 272 -14.20 9.78 -2.88
C ALA A 272 -15.73 9.98 -2.79
N LYS A 273 -16.42 9.25 -1.91
CA LYS A 273 -17.87 9.41 -1.66
C LYS A 273 -18.21 10.56 -0.70
N ARG A 274 -17.22 11.18 -0.07
CA ARG A 274 -17.41 12.24 0.93
C ARG A 274 -17.39 13.62 0.28
N ALA A 275 -18.22 14.53 0.80
CA ALA A 275 -18.29 15.91 0.31
C ALA A 275 -17.13 16.75 0.85
N ILE A 276 -16.54 17.61 0.02
CA ILE A 276 -15.59 18.63 0.50
C ILE A 276 -16.38 19.69 1.26
N PRO A 277 -16.13 19.92 2.56
CA PRO A 277 -16.84 20.93 3.31
C PRO A 277 -16.41 22.35 2.86
N PRO A 278 -17.29 23.36 3.01
CA PRO A 278 -16.92 24.75 2.76
C PRO A 278 -15.84 25.23 3.73
N ALA A 279 -15.18 26.34 3.41
CA ALA A 279 -14.20 26.96 4.30
C ALA A 279 -14.87 27.32 5.65
N LEU A 280 -14.30 26.81 6.74
CA LEU A 280 -14.82 26.97 8.09
C LEU A 280 -14.27 28.25 8.74
N LYS A 281 -15.06 28.83 9.63
CA LYS A 281 -14.69 30.00 10.44
C LYS A 281 -14.57 29.63 11.91
N LEU A 282 -13.90 30.50 12.67
CA LEU A 282 -13.79 30.41 14.13
C LEU A 282 -15.17 30.14 14.78
N GLY A 283 -15.22 29.16 15.69
CA GLY A 283 -16.43 28.76 16.42
C GLY A 283 -17.39 27.84 15.65
N GLN A 284 -17.22 27.67 14.34
CA GLN A 284 -18.01 26.69 13.58
C GLN A 284 -17.62 25.26 13.93
N SER A 285 -18.52 24.30 13.66
CA SER A 285 -18.27 22.88 13.90
C SER A 285 -18.40 22.06 12.63
N ILE A 286 -17.58 21.03 12.51
CA ILE A 286 -17.68 19.96 11.52
C ILE A 286 -17.65 18.63 12.27
N ASP A 287 -18.69 17.81 12.10
CA ASP A 287 -18.96 16.65 12.95
C ASP A 287 -18.82 17.03 14.45
N ASN A 288 -17.95 16.34 15.19
CA ASN A 288 -17.73 16.55 16.63
C ASN A 288 -16.55 17.52 16.92
N PHE A 289 -16.02 18.21 15.91
CA PHE A 289 -14.89 19.13 16.03
C PHE A 289 -15.32 20.59 15.89
N MET A 290 -14.91 21.45 16.84
CA MET A 290 -15.13 22.90 16.81
C MET A 290 -13.85 23.62 16.41
N VAL A 291 -13.93 24.59 15.49
CA VAL A 291 -12.79 25.39 15.05
C VAL A 291 -12.39 26.39 16.11
N LEU A 292 -11.14 26.29 16.58
CA LEU A 292 -10.49 27.21 17.50
C LEU A 292 -9.62 28.24 16.78
N GLU A 293 -9.09 27.90 15.61
CA GLU A 293 -8.18 28.77 14.85
C GLU A 293 -8.14 28.35 13.38
N VAL A 294 -7.99 29.33 12.47
CA VAL A 294 -7.65 29.07 11.07
C VAL A 294 -6.14 29.20 10.93
N VAL A 295 -5.43 28.08 10.98
CA VAL A 295 -3.95 28.02 10.94
C VAL A 295 -3.43 28.37 9.56
N TYR A 296 -4.10 27.87 8.51
CA TYR A 296 -3.75 28.16 7.13
C TYR A 296 -4.98 28.10 6.23
N ALA A 297 -5.08 29.05 5.31
CA ALA A 297 -6.08 29.06 4.25
C ALA A 297 -5.38 29.34 2.92
N GLY A 298 -5.26 28.32 2.08
CA GLY A 298 -4.59 28.43 0.79
C GLY A 298 -5.42 27.86 -0.36
N SER A 299 -4.91 28.02 -1.57
CA SER A 299 -5.53 27.45 -2.78
C SER A 299 -5.65 25.92 -2.69
N ARG A 300 -4.70 25.27 -1.98
CA ARG A 300 -4.65 23.81 -1.92
C ARG A 300 -5.53 23.15 -0.87
N SER A 301 -5.46 23.69 0.33
CA SER A 301 -6.12 23.13 1.50
C SER A 301 -6.31 24.21 2.55
N HIS A 302 -7.23 23.95 3.46
CA HIS A 302 -7.43 24.72 4.67
C HIS A 302 -7.01 23.87 5.87
N VAL A 303 -6.32 24.47 6.82
CA VAL A 303 -5.83 23.83 8.03
C VAL A 303 -6.39 24.59 9.22
N TYR A 304 -7.05 23.87 10.11
CA TYR A 304 -7.70 24.42 11.30
C TYR A 304 -7.14 23.77 12.55
N ARG A 305 -6.97 24.55 13.62
CA ARG A 305 -6.87 24.00 14.98
C ARG A 305 -8.28 23.80 15.48
N VAL A 306 -8.60 22.59 15.93
CA VAL A 306 -9.95 22.21 16.34
C VAL A 306 -9.96 21.54 17.71
N MET A 307 -11.07 21.65 18.42
CA MET A 307 -11.33 20.96 19.68
C MET A 307 -12.37 19.87 19.47
N GLN A 308 -12.08 18.63 19.86
CA GLN A 308 -13.08 17.57 19.92
C GLN A 308 -13.99 17.80 21.13
N LYS A 309 -15.30 17.91 20.92
CA LYS A 309 -16.26 18.30 21.95
C LYS A 309 -16.32 17.33 23.14
N GLU A 310 -16.21 16.03 22.89
CA GLU A 310 -16.40 14.99 23.92
C GLU A 310 -15.19 14.88 24.86
N THR A 311 -13.99 14.89 24.29
CA THR A 311 -12.73 14.63 25.01
C THR A 311 -12.05 15.91 25.46
N GLN A 312 -12.45 17.07 24.91
CA GLN A 312 -11.75 18.34 25.07
C GLN A 312 -10.27 18.23 24.64
N THR A 313 -9.99 17.40 23.63
CA THR A 313 -8.67 17.24 23.04
C THR A 313 -8.56 18.07 21.76
N GLU A 314 -7.42 18.74 21.60
CA GLU A 314 -7.12 19.52 20.40
C GLU A 314 -6.50 18.70 19.28
N PHE A 315 -6.86 19.03 18.06
CA PHE A 315 -6.38 18.41 16.84
C PHE A 315 -6.12 19.46 15.76
N VAL A 316 -5.41 19.05 14.72
CA VAL A 316 -5.38 19.73 13.43
C VAL A 316 -6.40 19.07 12.51
N LEU A 317 -7.21 19.87 11.85
CA LEU A 317 -8.13 19.41 10.82
C LEU A 317 -7.73 20.00 9.48
N LYS A 318 -7.33 19.15 8.54
CA LYS A 318 -6.95 19.53 7.17
C LYS A 318 -8.08 19.19 6.21
N VAL A 319 -8.46 20.15 5.37
CA VAL A 319 -9.55 20.02 4.40
C VAL A 319 -9.02 20.38 3.01
N PRO A 320 -9.30 19.59 1.96
CA PRO A 320 -8.99 20.02 0.60
C PRO A 320 -9.78 21.27 0.22
N SER A 321 -9.24 22.12 -0.65
CA SER A 321 -9.99 23.27 -1.17
C SER A 321 -11.17 22.80 -2.03
N VAL A 322 -12.32 23.50 -1.94
CA VAL A 322 -13.52 23.21 -2.76
C VAL A 322 -13.22 23.27 -4.26
N GLN A 323 -12.22 24.08 -4.66
CA GLN A 323 -11.76 24.22 -6.04
C GLN A 323 -11.15 22.92 -6.61
N TYR A 324 -10.89 21.90 -5.78
CA TYR A 324 -10.32 20.62 -6.20
C TYR A 324 -11.31 19.48 -6.31
N HIS A 325 -12.61 19.76 -6.15
CA HIS A 325 -13.65 18.78 -6.45
C HIS A 325 -13.44 18.12 -7.83
N ASP A 326 -12.98 18.90 -8.82
CA ASP A 326 -12.79 18.45 -10.20
C ASP A 326 -11.33 18.08 -10.55
N SER A 327 -10.44 17.92 -9.57
CA SER A 327 -9.03 17.58 -9.79
C SER A 327 -8.67 16.22 -9.19
N PRO A 328 -8.85 15.11 -9.94
CA PRO A 328 -8.58 13.76 -9.44
C PRO A 328 -7.15 13.54 -8.92
N SER A 329 -6.14 14.14 -9.55
CA SER A 329 -4.74 13.99 -9.11
C SER A 329 -4.49 14.61 -7.73
N GLN A 330 -5.10 15.76 -7.44
CA GLN A 330 -4.93 16.44 -6.16
C GLN A 330 -5.71 15.76 -5.03
N LEU A 331 -6.93 15.28 -5.32
CA LEU A 331 -7.68 14.45 -4.39
C LEU A 331 -6.97 13.13 -4.08
N ARG A 332 -6.37 12.48 -5.09
CA ARG A 332 -5.53 11.28 -4.88
C ARG A 332 -4.35 11.58 -3.95
N ALA A 333 -3.64 12.70 -4.15
CA ALA A 333 -2.55 13.10 -3.26
C ALA A 333 -3.03 13.29 -1.80
N PHE A 334 -4.19 13.92 -1.60
CA PHE A 334 -4.80 14.07 -0.29
C PHE A 334 -5.18 12.71 0.34
N PHE A 335 -5.71 11.77 -0.44
CA PHE A 335 -6.01 10.41 0.04
C PHE A 335 -4.74 9.64 0.40
N ASN A 336 -3.70 9.75 -0.42
CA ASN A 336 -2.41 9.10 -0.18
C ASN A 336 -1.76 9.63 1.10
N GLU A 337 -1.80 10.95 1.32
CA GLU A 337 -1.33 11.58 2.54
C GLU A 337 -2.03 10.98 3.78
N GLN A 338 -3.35 10.93 3.75
CA GLN A 338 -4.13 10.41 4.87
C GLN A 338 -3.85 8.92 5.11
N TRP A 339 -3.81 8.11 4.05
CA TRP A 339 -3.53 6.68 4.14
C TRP A 339 -2.14 6.42 4.71
N ALA A 340 -1.11 7.07 4.16
CA ALA A 340 0.26 6.95 4.63
C ALA A 340 0.37 7.34 6.11
N GLY A 341 -0.23 8.48 6.49
CA GLY A 341 -0.23 8.93 7.87
C GLY A 341 -0.88 7.97 8.86
N ILE A 342 -2.00 7.33 8.49
CA ILE A 342 -2.69 6.35 9.35
C ILE A 342 -1.84 5.09 9.58
N LEU A 343 -1.03 4.70 8.59
CA LEU A 343 -0.16 3.53 8.69
C LEU A 343 1.05 3.77 9.60
N LEU A 344 1.48 5.02 9.74
CA LEU A 344 2.64 5.41 10.52
C LEU A 344 2.27 5.72 11.98
N ASN A 345 2.96 5.09 12.91
CA ASN A 345 2.84 5.40 14.34
C ASN A 345 4.23 5.54 14.97
N ASN A 346 4.77 6.75 14.96
CA ASN A 346 6.08 7.06 15.53
C ASN A 346 6.12 8.49 16.06
N LYS A 347 6.86 8.74 17.15
CA LYS A 347 6.97 10.07 17.76
C LYS A 347 7.56 11.14 16.83
N LYS A 348 8.41 10.74 15.85
CA LYS A 348 9.08 11.65 14.91
C LYS A 348 8.24 12.04 13.70
N VAL A 349 7.06 11.45 13.52
CA VAL A 349 6.12 11.76 12.42
C VAL A 349 4.78 12.13 13.04
N MET A 350 4.11 13.13 12.49
CA MET A 350 2.79 13.55 12.97
C MET A 350 1.80 12.42 12.86
N LYS A 351 1.08 12.16 13.96
CA LYS A 351 0.07 11.12 13.95
C LYS A 351 -1.15 11.60 13.18
N VAL A 352 -1.60 10.77 12.25
CA VAL A 352 -2.86 10.96 11.53
C VAL A 352 -3.87 9.97 12.07
N TYR A 353 -5.07 10.46 12.35
CA TYR A 353 -6.16 9.67 12.92
C TYR A 353 -7.16 9.31 11.81
N PRO A 354 -7.77 8.11 11.88
CA PRO A 354 -8.87 7.77 11.00
C PRO A 354 -10.04 8.75 11.17
N THR A 355 -10.60 9.23 10.05
CA THR A 355 -11.84 10.01 10.07
C THR A 355 -13.01 9.13 10.55
N PRO A 356 -13.97 9.66 11.33
CA PRO A 356 -15.17 8.93 11.76
C PRO A 356 -15.87 8.22 10.59
N GLU A 357 -16.34 6.99 10.83
CA GLU A 357 -16.88 6.13 9.76
C GLU A 357 -18.12 6.74 9.09
N HIS A 358 -18.99 7.38 9.88
CA HIS A 358 -20.23 8.02 9.43
C HIS A 358 -20.07 9.49 8.99
N SER A 359 -18.84 10.00 8.92
CA SER A 359 -18.63 11.36 8.44
C SER A 359 -19.01 11.47 6.96
N GLN A 360 -19.82 12.48 6.64
CA GLN A 360 -20.18 12.83 5.27
C GLN A 360 -19.13 13.71 4.60
N PHE A 361 -18.17 14.23 5.37
CA PHE A 361 -17.22 15.24 4.92
C PHE A 361 -15.81 14.66 4.72
N LEU A 362 -15.13 15.16 3.69
CA LEU A 362 -13.74 14.84 3.41
C LEU A 362 -12.83 15.78 4.20
N TYR A 363 -12.20 15.24 5.25
CA TYR A 363 -11.14 15.90 6.01
C TYR A 363 -10.21 14.89 6.68
N GLN A 364 -9.02 15.36 7.02
CA GLN A 364 -8.00 14.61 7.74
C GLN A 364 -7.84 15.16 9.16
N ILE A 365 -7.79 14.26 10.14
CA ILE A 365 -7.53 14.58 11.54
C ILE A 365 -6.07 14.28 11.84
N CYS A 366 -5.34 15.26 12.32
CA CYS A 366 -3.94 15.15 12.68
C CYS A 366 -3.74 15.59 14.13
N GLU A 367 -2.68 15.08 14.75
CA GLU A 367 -2.20 15.56 16.04
C GLU A 367 -1.88 17.06 15.98
N TRP A 368 -2.29 17.81 17.02
CA TRP A 368 -1.76 19.15 17.25
C TRP A 368 -0.35 19.05 17.81
N VAL A 369 0.62 19.56 17.05
CA VAL A 369 2.04 19.53 17.42
C VAL A 369 2.41 20.87 18.04
N GLU A 370 2.65 20.89 19.35
CA GLU A 370 3.18 22.08 20.01
C GLU A 370 4.66 22.29 19.67
N GLY A 371 5.00 23.48 19.18
CA GLY A 371 6.36 23.82 18.80
C GLY A 371 6.42 24.98 17.80
N ILE A 372 7.59 25.16 17.21
CA ILE A 372 7.81 26.09 16.09
C ILE A 372 8.30 25.30 14.88
N THR A 373 8.11 25.81 13.67
CA THR A 373 8.71 25.19 12.48
C THR A 373 10.24 25.31 12.53
N LEU A 374 10.95 24.37 11.90
CA LEU A 374 12.40 24.48 11.76
C LEU A 374 12.79 25.76 11.02
N ARG A 375 11.96 26.22 10.06
CA ARG A 375 12.11 27.52 9.42
C ARG A 375 12.15 28.67 10.45
N GLN A 376 11.18 28.71 11.36
CA GLN A 376 11.14 29.74 12.40
C GLN A 376 12.35 29.63 13.33
N TRP A 377 12.71 28.41 13.73
CA TRP A 377 13.90 28.19 14.55
C TRP A 377 15.18 28.70 13.87
N MET A 378 15.33 28.51 12.55
CA MET A 378 16.47 29.04 11.78
C MET A 378 16.51 30.57 11.75
N TYR A 379 15.36 31.25 11.73
CA TYR A 379 15.30 32.71 11.85
C TYR A 379 15.72 33.19 13.25
N ASP A 380 15.26 32.48 14.29
CA ASP A 380 15.59 32.81 15.68
C ASP A 380 17.05 32.46 16.03
N ASN A 381 17.66 31.52 15.29
CA ASN A 381 19.02 31.03 15.48
C ASN A 381 19.84 31.13 14.19
N PRO A 382 20.22 32.34 13.74
CA PRO A 382 20.86 32.54 12.43
C PRO A 382 22.31 32.03 12.34
N LYS A 383 22.92 31.63 13.46
CA LYS A 383 24.30 31.11 13.53
C LYS A 383 24.39 29.94 14.52
N PRO A 384 23.71 28.82 14.26
CA PRO A 384 23.74 27.70 15.19
C PRO A 384 25.11 27.04 15.20
N SER A 385 25.44 26.42 16.33
CA SER A 385 26.62 25.58 16.47
C SER A 385 26.48 24.32 15.60
N LEU A 386 27.61 23.73 15.23
CA LEU A 386 27.61 22.47 14.51
C LEU A 386 26.91 21.34 15.29
N ASN A 387 26.98 21.37 16.62
CA ASN A 387 26.35 20.35 17.45
C ASN A 387 24.81 20.42 17.38
N GLU A 388 24.24 21.62 17.47
CA GLU A 388 22.78 21.81 17.35
C GLU A 388 22.26 21.34 16.00
N VAL A 389 22.97 21.68 14.91
CA VAL A 389 22.59 21.23 13.56
C VAL A 389 22.68 19.70 13.44
N ARG A 390 23.74 19.07 13.97
CA ARG A 390 23.88 17.61 13.95
C ARG A 390 22.74 16.90 14.65
N GLU A 391 22.38 17.36 15.85
CA GLU A 391 21.28 16.78 16.63
C GLU A 391 19.95 16.88 15.88
N ILE A 392 19.68 18.02 15.25
CA ILE A 392 18.46 18.21 14.44
C ILE A 392 18.46 17.30 13.21
N LEU A 393 19.56 17.27 12.44
CA LEU A 393 19.68 16.42 11.25
C LEU A 393 19.58 14.93 11.58
N GLU A 394 20.15 14.51 12.70
CA GLU A 394 20.03 13.15 13.20
C GLU A 394 18.56 12.81 13.49
N LYS A 395 17.84 13.68 14.20
CA LYS A 395 16.41 13.48 14.52
C LYS A 395 15.54 13.47 13.26
N ILE A 396 15.79 14.36 12.29
CA ILE A 396 15.11 14.35 10.97
C ILE A 396 15.38 13.03 10.25
N THR A 397 16.64 12.59 10.22
CA THR A 397 17.04 11.33 9.60
C THR A 397 16.36 10.13 10.26
N GLN A 398 16.24 10.12 11.59
CA GLN A 398 15.47 9.10 12.31
C GLN A 398 13.99 9.10 11.91
N GLY A 399 13.38 10.27 11.72
CA GLY A 399 12.02 10.42 11.19
C GLY A 399 11.87 9.84 9.78
N ILE A 400 12.78 10.16 8.86
CA ILE A 400 12.75 9.63 7.49
C ILE A 400 13.02 8.13 7.42
N ARG A 401 13.80 7.57 8.35
CA ARG A 401 13.94 6.11 8.48
C ARG A 401 12.60 5.43 8.82
N VAL A 402 11.65 6.11 9.46
CA VAL A 402 10.31 5.57 9.69
C VAL A 402 9.60 5.37 8.35
N LEU A 403 9.62 6.38 7.47
CA LEU A 403 9.03 6.30 6.14
C LEU A 403 9.75 5.25 5.29
N GLN A 404 11.08 5.23 5.29
CA GLN A 404 11.87 4.24 4.56
C GLN A 404 11.48 2.80 4.93
N ARG A 405 11.30 2.50 6.23
CA ARG A 405 10.91 1.17 6.71
C ARG A 405 9.49 0.79 6.34
N ALA A 406 8.65 1.77 6.03
CA ALA A 406 7.29 1.58 5.54
C ALA A 406 7.22 1.61 4.00
N ASP A 407 8.37 1.54 3.30
CA ASP A 407 8.47 1.65 1.84
C ASP A 407 7.91 2.97 1.28
N MET A 408 8.03 4.05 2.06
CA MET A 408 7.58 5.40 1.70
C MET A 408 8.75 6.35 1.47
N VAL A 409 8.53 7.34 0.60
CA VAL A 409 9.44 8.46 0.30
C VAL A 409 8.70 9.77 0.52
N HIS A 410 9.28 10.72 1.26
CA HIS A 410 8.60 11.96 1.66
C HIS A 410 8.40 12.94 0.49
N ARG A 411 9.44 13.14 -0.34
CA ARG A 411 9.47 14.00 -1.55
C ARG A 411 9.37 15.52 -1.35
N ASP A 412 8.75 15.99 -0.27
CA ASP A 412 8.63 17.43 0.02
C ASP A 412 9.27 17.84 1.36
N LEU A 413 10.50 17.39 1.61
CA LEU A 413 11.23 17.80 2.83
C LEU A 413 11.74 19.23 2.70
N LYS A 414 11.39 20.05 3.69
CA LYS A 414 11.80 21.45 3.83
C LYS A 414 11.64 21.91 5.29
N PRO A 415 12.29 23.00 5.72
CA PRO A 415 12.20 23.48 7.10
C PRO A 415 10.78 23.80 7.58
N GLU A 416 9.85 24.12 6.69
CA GLU A 416 8.45 24.40 7.00
C GLU A 416 7.67 23.13 7.41
N ASN A 417 8.10 21.95 6.95
CA ASN A 417 7.42 20.67 7.16
C ASN A 417 7.96 19.90 8.38
N ILE A 418 8.85 20.53 9.17
CA ILE A 418 9.48 19.95 10.35
C ILE A 418 9.17 20.87 11.54
N MET A 419 8.54 20.33 12.58
CA MET A 419 8.28 21.03 13.83
C MET A 419 9.36 20.68 14.86
N LEU A 420 9.90 21.69 15.54
CA LEU A 420 10.74 21.56 16.73
C LEU A 420 9.89 21.79 17.97
N GLN A 421 9.91 20.82 18.87
CA GLN A 421 9.20 20.83 20.14
C GLN A 421 10.06 21.44 21.25
N ARG A 422 9.43 21.83 22.37
CA ARG A 422 10.10 22.49 23.50
C ARG A 422 11.17 21.62 24.18
N ASP A 423 11.04 20.30 24.11
CA ASP A 423 12.00 19.33 24.63
C ASP A 423 13.17 19.06 23.64
N GLY A 424 13.22 19.79 22.52
CA GLY A 424 14.21 19.64 21.47
C GLY A 424 13.92 18.48 20.51
N GLU A 425 12.81 17.75 20.68
CA GLU A 425 12.40 16.71 19.73
C GLU A 425 11.84 17.33 18.44
N ILE A 426 11.79 16.52 17.37
CA ILE A 426 11.24 16.94 16.08
C ILE A 426 10.07 16.07 15.69
N LYS A 427 9.15 16.63 14.92
CA LYS A 427 8.06 15.92 14.27
C LYS A 427 7.87 16.40 12.84
N ILE A 428 7.82 15.47 11.89
CA ILE A 428 7.53 15.74 10.47
C ILE A 428 6.02 15.83 10.29
N ILE A 429 5.50 16.93 9.71
CA ILE A 429 4.06 17.28 9.76
C ILE A 429 3.32 17.32 8.41
N ASP A 430 3.96 17.11 7.25
CA ASP A 430 3.28 17.15 5.95
C ASP A 430 3.66 15.94 5.09
N LEU A 431 2.70 15.06 4.82
CA LEU A 431 2.88 13.88 3.97
C LEU A 431 2.18 14.06 2.60
N GLY A 432 1.83 15.29 2.23
CA GLY A 432 1.05 15.62 1.03
C GLY A 432 1.69 15.21 -0.32
N ALA A 433 3.00 14.96 -0.33
CA ALA A 433 3.74 14.52 -1.51
C ALA A 433 4.26 13.07 -1.41
N VAL A 434 3.86 12.34 -0.36
CA VAL A 434 4.43 11.02 -0.06
C VAL A 434 4.20 10.04 -1.21
N LEU A 435 5.26 9.30 -1.55
CA LEU A 435 5.20 8.19 -2.48
C LEU A 435 5.27 6.89 -1.69
N VAL A 436 4.29 6.01 -1.90
CA VAL A 436 4.29 4.65 -1.33
C VAL A 436 4.70 3.67 -2.44
N ARG A 437 5.80 2.96 -2.23
CA ARG A 437 6.35 2.02 -3.22
C ARG A 437 5.57 0.72 -3.26
N GLY A 438 5.43 0.11 -4.43
CA GLY A 438 4.68 -1.15 -4.65
C GLY A 438 3.21 -0.96 -5.03
N LEU A 439 2.72 0.29 -5.12
CA LEU A 439 1.35 0.63 -5.55
C LEU A 439 1.29 1.14 -7.01
N GLU A 440 2.43 1.29 -7.68
CA GLU A 440 2.54 1.75 -9.08
C GLU A 440 2.24 0.66 -10.12
N GLU A 441 1.94 -0.59 -9.74
CA GLU A 441 1.69 -1.70 -10.68
C GLU A 441 0.36 -1.60 -11.47
N GLY A 442 -0.21 -0.41 -11.59
CA GLY A 442 -1.42 -0.13 -12.36
C GLY A 442 -1.74 1.35 -12.57
N GLU A 443 -1.04 2.27 -11.89
CA GLU A 443 -1.24 3.71 -12.05
C GLU A 443 -0.17 4.26 -12.99
N LEU A 444 -0.57 4.66 -14.20
CA LEU A 444 0.26 5.46 -15.09
C LEU A 444 0.59 6.77 -14.35
N VAL A 445 1.81 6.87 -13.80
CA VAL A 445 2.38 8.18 -13.47
C VAL A 445 2.44 8.94 -14.79
N ASP A 446 1.56 9.92 -14.95
CA ASP A 446 1.52 10.73 -16.16
C ASP A 446 2.90 11.36 -16.35
N LYS A 447 3.59 11.04 -17.44
CA LYS A 447 4.95 11.55 -17.71
C LYS A 447 4.97 13.08 -17.84
N ASP A 448 3.81 13.68 -18.06
CA ASP A 448 3.57 15.12 -18.13
C ASP A 448 3.21 15.77 -16.79
N ASP A 449 3.11 15.02 -15.70
CA ASP A 449 2.81 15.62 -14.40
C ASP A 449 3.99 16.47 -13.89
N THR A 450 3.68 17.57 -13.22
CA THR A 450 4.72 18.46 -12.67
C THR A 450 5.40 17.74 -11.51
N PRO A 451 6.75 17.73 -11.41
CA PRO A 451 7.42 17.10 -10.28
C PRO A 451 6.87 17.64 -8.96
N LEU A 452 6.65 16.77 -7.98
CA LEU A 452 6.27 17.18 -6.62
C LEU A 452 7.52 17.41 -5.77
N GLY A 453 7.52 18.51 -5.00
CA GLY A 453 8.56 18.85 -4.03
C GLY A 453 8.82 20.37 -3.95
N ALA A 454 9.65 20.77 -3.00
CA ALA A 454 9.99 22.17 -2.79
C ALA A 454 11.14 22.60 -3.69
N VAL A 455 10.96 23.69 -4.45
CA VAL A 455 11.87 24.17 -5.51
C VAL A 455 13.34 24.16 -5.11
N ASN A 456 13.67 24.59 -3.89
CA ASN A 456 15.07 24.71 -3.45
C ASN A 456 15.62 23.48 -2.70
N TYR A 457 14.78 22.51 -2.35
CA TYR A 457 15.18 21.32 -1.58
C TYR A 457 15.04 20.00 -2.37
N ILE A 458 14.26 20.02 -3.45
CA ILE A 458 13.98 18.87 -4.29
C ILE A 458 15.26 18.32 -4.94
N ALA A 459 15.36 16.99 -4.97
CA ALA A 459 16.52 16.33 -5.56
C ALA A 459 16.53 16.43 -7.10
N PRO A 460 17.71 16.55 -7.73
CA PRO A 460 17.84 16.70 -9.19
C PRO A 460 17.14 15.61 -10.00
N GLU A 461 17.24 14.34 -9.56
CA GLU A 461 16.61 13.21 -10.23
C GLU A 461 15.07 13.29 -10.22
N THR A 462 14.48 13.88 -9.18
CA THR A 462 13.04 14.08 -9.10
C THR A 462 12.57 15.12 -10.11
N ILE A 463 13.35 16.18 -10.33
CA ILE A 463 13.05 17.17 -11.38
C ILE A 463 13.27 16.58 -12.79
N LYS A 464 14.40 15.90 -13.00
CA LYS A 464 14.85 15.44 -14.33
C LYS A 464 14.12 14.20 -14.83
N HIS A 465 13.80 13.27 -13.93
CA HIS A 465 13.29 11.94 -14.27
C HIS A 465 11.97 11.58 -13.59
N ASN A 466 11.42 12.49 -12.76
CA ASN A 466 10.23 12.23 -11.94
C ASN A 466 10.37 10.98 -11.06
N THR A 467 11.61 10.67 -10.65
CA THR A 467 11.91 9.55 -9.75
C THR A 467 12.27 10.08 -8.37
N ALA A 468 11.75 9.42 -7.34
CA ALA A 468 12.06 9.77 -5.96
C ALA A 468 12.40 8.53 -5.15
N THR A 469 13.45 8.65 -4.34
CA THR A 469 13.90 7.57 -3.46
C THR A 469 14.26 8.10 -2.09
N THR A 470 14.58 7.22 -1.15
CA THR A 470 15.17 7.62 0.13
C THR A 470 16.46 8.44 -0.06
N SER A 471 17.19 8.25 -1.17
CA SER A 471 18.36 9.08 -1.51
C SER A 471 17.97 10.51 -1.92
N SER A 472 16.75 10.71 -2.41
CA SER A 472 16.19 12.03 -2.72
C SER A 472 15.78 12.78 -1.44
N ASP A 473 15.22 12.07 -0.46
CA ASP A 473 14.95 12.64 0.87
C ASP A 473 16.27 12.99 1.57
N LEU A 474 17.31 12.15 1.45
CA LEU A 474 18.66 12.45 1.98
C LEU A 474 19.23 13.74 1.39
N PHE A 475 19.10 13.95 0.08
CA PHE A 475 19.53 15.20 -0.55
C PHE A 475 18.83 16.41 0.10
N SER A 476 17.52 16.32 0.30
CA SER A 476 16.73 17.39 0.93
C SER A 476 17.21 17.67 2.37
N ILE A 477 17.48 16.62 3.16
CA ILE A 477 18.04 16.73 4.52
C ILE A 477 19.41 17.43 4.49
N ALA A 478 20.27 17.10 3.54
CA ALA A 478 21.59 17.69 3.43
C ALA A 478 21.54 19.17 3.00
N VAL A 479 20.60 19.53 2.11
CA VAL A 479 20.33 20.94 1.76
C VAL A 479 19.86 21.73 2.99
N ILE A 480 18.93 21.17 3.78
CA ILE A 480 18.50 21.77 5.06
C ILE A 480 19.70 21.97 6.00
N GLY A 481 20.54 20.95 6.15
CA GLY A 481 21.73 21.02 7.01
C GLY A 481 22.74 22.07 6.57
N TYR A 482 22.95 22.21 5.25
CA TYR A 482 23.79 23.26 4.68
C TYR A 482 23.22 24.64 5.03
N GLU A 483 21.94 24.87 4.78
CA GLU A 483 21.27 26.14 5.02
C GLU A 483 21.23 26.50 6.51
N MET A 484 21.01 25.54 7.40
CA MET A 484 21.09 25.78 8.85
C MET A 484 22.47 26.29 9.28
N LEU A 485 23.55 25.83 8.65
CA LEU A 485 24.92 26.22 9.03
C LEU A 485 25.36 27.55 8.41
N THR A 486 24.83 27.91 7.23
CA THR A 486 25.30 29.06 6.44
C THR A 486 24.29 30.20 6.33
N GLY A 487 23.00 29.92 6.46
CA GLY A 487 21.90 30.80 6.07
C GLY A 487 21.68 30.92 4.55
N GLU A 488 22.41 30.15 3.74
CA GLU A 488 22.36 30.17 2.27
C GLU A 488 22.17 28.75 1.71
N LEU A 489 21.76 28.61 0.44
CA LEU A 489 21.61 27.30 -0.21
C LEU A 489 22.93 26.79 -0.80
N PRO A 490 23.12 25.46 -0.93
CA PRO A 490 24.34 24.88 -1.51
C PRO A 490 24.50 25.10 -3.02
N TYR A 491 23.46 25.58 -3.68
CA TYR A 491 23.39 25.87 -5.11
C TYR A 491 22.82 27.27 -5.32
N SER A 492 22.99 27.81 -6.53
CA SER A 492 22.27 29.04 -6.90
C SER A 492 20.77 28.83 -6.79
N GLU A 493 20.05 29.84 -6.31
CA GLU A 493 18.60 29.74 -6.18
C GLU A 493 17.97 29.47 -7.55
N MET A 494 16.99 28.57 -7.59
CA MET A 494 16.28 28.31 -8.83
C MET A 494 15.32 29.47 -9.09
N THR A 495 15.57 30.25 -10.15
CA THR A 495 14.80 31.44 -10.54
C THR A 495 13.43 31.12 -11.16
N ALA A 496 13.09 29.85 -11.33
CA ALA A 496 11.96 29.44 -12.17
C ALA A 496 10.61 29.55 -11.44
N GLN A 497 9.61 30.11 -12.14
CA GLN A 497 8.20 30.10 -11.73
C GLN A 497 7.58 28.67 -11.74
N SER A 498 8.27 27.66 -12.30
CA SER A 498 7.83 26.26 -12.30
C SER A 498 8.98 25.25 -12.25
N LEU A 499 8.78 24.14 -11.54
CA LEU A 499 9.75 23.03 -11.39
C LEU A 499 10.17 22.40 -12.74
N LYS A 500 9.31 22.45 -13.77
CA LYS A 500 9.61 21.92 -15.11
C LYS A 500 10.75 22.68 -15.80
N GLN A 501 10.88 23.99 -15.56
CA GLN A 501 11.92 24.83 -16.16
C GLN A 501 13.28 24.63 -15.48
N SER A 502 13.29 24.17 -14.23
CA SER A 502 14.51 23.88 -13.47
C SER A 502 15.25 22.60 -13.92
N ARG A 503 14.74 21.87 -14.92
CA ARG A 503 15.40 20.64 -15.45
C ARG A 503 16.83 20.87 -15.96
N HIS A 504 17.13 22.08 -16.41
CA HIS A 504 18.44 22.48 -16.92
C HIS A 504 19.32 23.21 -15.91
N HIS A 505 18.91 23.27 -14.63
CA HIS A 505 19.70 23.89 -13.59
C HIS A 505 21.07 23.19 -13.42
N GLN A 506 22.08 23.94 -12.98
CA GLN A 506 23.42 23.43 -12.73
C GLN A 506 23.62 23.29 -11.22
N TRP A 507 23.78 22.04 -10.75
CA TRP A 507 23.98 21.73 -9.34
C TRP A 507 25.45 21.82 -8.93
N ASP A 508 26.02 23.02 -9.08
CA ASP A 508 27.40 23.31 -8.69
C ASP A 508 27.49 23.63 -7.20
N TYR A 509 27.86 22.61 -6.41
CA TYR A 509 27.91 22.70 -4.95
C TYR A 509 28.92 23.74 -4.47
N GLN A 510 28.45 24.70 -3.68
CA GLN A 510 29.29 25.73 -3.05
C GLN A 510 29.85 25.23 -1.72
N SER A 511 31.18 25.20 -1.57
CA SER A 511 31.82 24.68 -0.37
C SER A 511 31.46 25.50 0.87
N ILE A 512 31.00 24.83 1.93
CA ILE A 512 30.62 25.49 3.18
C ILE A 512 31.80 26.20 3.85
N THR A 513 33.03 25.72 3.62
CA THR A 513 34.24 26.29 4.22
C THR A 513 34.56 27.69 3.72
N GLN A 514 33.96 28.12 2.60
CA GLN A 514 34.06 29.50 2.11
C GLN A 514 33.25 30.48 2.97
N LYS A 515 32.23 30.00 3.69
CA LYS A 515 31.30 30.80 4.50
C LYS A 515 31.48 30.59 6.00
N ARG A 516 31.78 29.36 6.40
CA ARG A 516 31.98 28.93 7.79
C ARG A 516 33.37 28.29 7.93
N THR A 517 34.38 29.14 8.07
CA THR A 517 35.80 28.72 8.21
C THR A 517 36.09 28.06 9.57
N ASP A 518 35.21 28.24 10.54
CA ASP A 518 35.26 27.59 11.86
C ASP A 518 34.88 26.09 11.80
N LEU A 519 34.20 25.65 10.73
CA LEU A 519 33.79 24.26 10.59
C LEU A 519 34.93 23.38 10.09
N PRO A 520 35.07 22.15 10.61
CA PRO A 520 36.04 21.20 10.09
C PRO A 520 35.79 20.89 8.61
N SER A 521 36.87 20.89 7.80
CA SER A 521 36.79 20.67 6.35
C SER A 521 36.17 19.34 5.93
N TRP A 522 36.14 18.35 6.83
CA TRP A 522 35.48 17.08 6.56
C TRP A 522 33.96 17.19 6.61
N VAL A 523 33.36 18.14 7.33
CA VAL A 523 31.90 18.35 7.34
C VAL A 523 31.43 18.76 5.95
N ASP A 524 32.19 19.63 5.29
CA ASP A 524 31.95 20.02 3.89
C ASP A 524 31.93 18.80 2.95
N LEU A 525 32.82 17.83 3.17
CA LEU A 525 32.86 16.61 2.36
C LEU A 525 31.61 15.74 2.54
N VAL A 526 31.05 15.72 3.75
CA VAL A 526 29.83 14.96 4.04
C VAL A 526 28.63 15.60 3.34
N LEU A 527 28.47 16.92 3.49
CA LEU A 527 27.39 17.68 2.84
C LEU A 527 27.54 17.64 1.32
N GLN A 528 28.75 17.84 0.77
CA GLN A 528 29.02 17.73 -0.66
C GLN A 528 28.64 16.36 -1.22
N LYS A 529 28.94 15.28 -0.48
CA LYS A 529 28.57 13.92 -0.89
C LYS A 529 27.06 13.70 -0.83
N ALA A 530 26.40 14.13 0.25
CA ALA A 530 24.95 13.95 0.42
C ALA A 530 24.13 14.82 -0.55
N CYS A 531 24.64 15.99 -0.94
CA CYS A 531 24.06 16.83 -1.97
C CYS A 531 24.53 16.46 -3.39
N ALA A 532 25.27 15.37 -3.62
CA ALA A 532 25.75 15.06 -4.97
C ALA A 532 24.59 14.95 -5.98
N GLU A 533 24.75 15.50 -7.19
CA GLU A 533 23.68 15.54 -8.19
C GLU A 533 23.16 14.12 -8.51
N SER A 534 24.08 13.16 -8.64
CA SER A 534 23.75 11.76 -8.90
C SER A 534 23.46 11.00 -7.60
N PRO A 535 22.31 10.31 -7.47
CA PRO A 535 21.96 9.55 -6.26
C PRO A 535 22.94 8.45 -5.88
N SER A 536 23.64 7.85 -6.85
CA SER A 536 24.62 6.79 -6.62
C SER A 536 25.92 7.31 -5.98
N LYS A 537 26.17 8.62 -6.05
CA LYS A 537 27.31 9.27 -5.41
C LYS A 537 27.02 9.68 -3.95
N ARG A 538 25.74 9.66 -3.53
CA ARG A 538 25.31 9.99 -2.17
C ARG A 538 25.50 8.81 -1.21
N HIS A 539 25.31 9.04 0.08
CA HIS A 539 25.26 7.96 1.08
C HIS A 539 24.08 7.03 0.79
N GLN A 540 24.35 5.73 0.67
CA GLN A 540 23.30 4.73 0.40
C GLN A 540 22.53 4.35 1.67
N VAL A 541 23.15 4.54 2.84
CA VAL A 541 22.55 4.31 4.15
C VAL A 541 22.45 5.64 4.88
N LEU A 542 21.24 6.01 5.30
CA LEU A 542 20.97 7.25 6.04
C LEU A 542 21.80 7.37 7.33
N GLY A 543 22.07 6.25 8.00
CA GLY A 543 22.91 6.21 9.19
C GLY A 543 24.37 6.60 8.91
N ASP A 544 24.91 6.27 7.74
CA ASP A 544 26.28 6.62 7.37
C ASP A 544 26.44 8.13 7.21
N PHE A 545 25.41 8.82 6.70
CA PHE A 545 25.41 10.28 6.63
C PHE A 545 25.51 10.92 8.02
N VAL A 546 24.70 10.45 8.98
CA VAL A 546 24.76 10.93 10.36
C VAL A 546 26.10 10.59 11.01
N ALA A 547 26.58 9.36 10.88
CA ALA A 547 27.86 8.95 11.44
C ALA A 547 29.03 9.78 10.89
N ASP A 548 29.05 10.00 9.57
CA ASP A 548 30.02 10.84 8.89
C ASP A 548 29.94 12.31 9.36
N LEU A 549 28.77 12.82 9.78
CA LEU A 549 28.63 14.16 10.34
C LEU A 549 29.29 14.30 11.72
N TYR A 550 29.42 13.24 12.52
CA TYR A 550 30.10 13.26 13.83
C TYR A 550 31.58 12.86 13.74
N THR A 551 31.92 11.96 12.81
CA THR A 551 33.26 11.37 12.72
C THR A 551 33.86 11.56 11.32
N PRO A 552 35.11 12.05 11.20
CA PRO A 552 35.76 12.23 9.91
C PRO A 552 35.87 10.92 9.11
N ASN A 553 35.28 10.89 7.91
CA ASN A 553 35.43 9.76 7.01
C ASN A 553 36.77 9.81 6.26
N GLN A 554 37.71 8.95 6.66
CA GLN A 554 39.05 8.89 6.05
C GLN A 554 39.01 8.56 4.55
N SER A 555 38.01 7.81 4.08
CA SER A 555 37.89 7.48 2.66
C SER A 555 37.53 8.71 1.81
N LEU A 556 36.65 9.59 2.32
CA LEU A 556 36.29 10.85 1.67
C LEU A 556 37.49 11.81 1.65
N ALA A 557 38.19 11.91 2.78
CA ALA A 557 39.41 12.72 2.88
C ALA A 557 40.50 12.23 1.91
N LYS A 558 40.73 10.91 1.81
CA LYS A 558 41.67 10.30 0.86
C LYS A 558 41.22 10.41 -0.60
N SER A 559 39.92 10.42 -0.87
CA SER A 559 39.38 10.60 -2.22
C SER A 559 39.63 12.02 -2.71
N LYS A 560 39.29 13.05 -1.90
CA LYS A 560 39.68 14.45 -2.17
C LYS A 560 41.19 14.58 -2.25
N ALA A 561 41.90 13.87 -1.37
CA ALA A 561 43.30 13.44 -1.41
C ALA A 561 43.95 13.24 -2.79
N LYS A 562 43.24 12.51 -3.66
CA LYS A 562 43.75 11.95 -4.91
C LYS A 562 43.26 12.68 -6.16
N GLN A 563 42.35 13.64 -6.02
CA GLN A 563 41.84 14.39 -7.16
C GLN A 563 42.96 15.24 -7.81
N PRO A 564 42.94 15.44 -9.14
CA PRO A 564 43.85 16.35 -9.83
C PRO A 564 43.79 17.78 -9.27
N LEU A 565 44.90 18.53 -9.35
CA LEU A 565 44.97 19.89 -8.81
C LEU A 565 43.91 20.83 -9.40
N ILE A 566 43.58 20.65 -10.69
CA ILE A 566 42.52 21.40 -11.38
C ILE A 566 41.13 21.19 -10.74
N ASN A 567 40.86 20.02 -10.16
CA ASN A 567 39.60 19.71 -9.48
C ASN A 567 39.63 20.09 -7.99
N ARG A 568 40.80 20.07 -7.35
CA ARG A 568 40.97 20.38 -5.91
C ARG A 568 41.10 21.87 -5.62
N ASN A 569 41.83 22.58 -6.47
CA ASN A 569 42.06 24.01 -6.39
C ASN A 569 42.28 24.58 -7.81
N PRO A 570 41.20 24.76 -8.59
CA PRO A 570 41.29 25.23 -9.97
C PRO A 570 42.05 26.54 -10.08
N ILE A 571 41.86 27.46 -9.14
CA ILE A 571 42.55 28.76 -9.12
C ILE A 571 44.06 28.55 -9.00
N GLN A 572 44.52 27.71 -8.07
CA GLN A 572 45.94 27.43 -7.90
C GLN A 572 46.51 26.70 -9.13
N PHE A 573 45.78 25.77 -9.73
CA PHE A 573 46.17 25.13 -10.98
C PHE A 573 46.38 26.15 -12.09
N TRP A 574 45.41 27.04 -12.32
CA TRP A 574 45.51 28.08 -13.35
C TRP A 574 46.62 29.09 -13.06
N LYS A 575 46.87 29.44 -11.80
CA LYS A 575 48.02 30.28 -11.41
C LYS A 575 49.35 29.62 -11.75
N VAL A 576 49.51 28.33 -11.42
CA VAL A 576 50.73 27.58 -11.72
C VAL A 576 50.92 27.41 -13.22
N LEU A 577 49.85 27.06 -13.95
CA LEU A 577 49.90 26.91 -15.40
C LEU A 577 50.25 28.23 -16.09
N ALA A 578 49.62 29.34 -15.69
CA ALA A 578 49.94 30.67 -16.22
C ALA A 578 51.39 31.07 -15.94
N LEU A 579 51.92 30.77 -14.75
CA LEU A 579 53.31 31.03 -14.39
C LEU A 579 54.28 30.18 -15.24
N LEU A 580 53.98 28.90 -15.46
CA LEU A 580 54.78 28.03 -16.32
C LEU A 580 54.77 28.51 -17.78
N LEU A 581 53.61 28.87 -18.32
CA LEU A 581 53.49 29.41 -19.67
C LEU A 581 54.23 30.75 -19.81
N GLY A 582 54.18 31.60 -18.78
CA GLY A 582 54.95 32.85 -18.74
C GLY A 582 56.47 32.62 -18.76
N LEU A 583 56.96 31.62 -18.02
CA LEU A 583 58.37 31.24 -18.05
C LEU A 583 58.80 30.70 -19.42
N VAL A 584 57.98 29.87 -20.06
CA VAL A 584 58.24 29.37 -21.42
C VAL A 584 58.33 30.53 -22.41
N ALA A 585 57.38 31.47 -22.37
CA ALA A 585 57.40 32.65 -23.23
C ALA A 585 58.67 33.51 -23.03
N LEU A 586 59.16 33.66 -21.79
CA LEU A 586 60.41 34.37 -21.51
C LEU A 586 61.63 33.65 -22.08
N VAL A 587 61.67 32.32 -22.03
CA VAL A 587 62.76 31.52 -22.62
C VAL A 587 62.74 31.62 -24.14
N GLU A 588 61.58 31.48 -24.78
CA GLU A 588 61.43 31.65 -26.23
C GLU A 588 61.84 33.05 -26.68
N PHE A 589 61.42 34.09 -25.94
CA PHE A 589 61.83 35.46 -26.19
C PHE A 589 63.35 35.64 -26.06
N GLY A 590 63.98 35.01 -25.06
CA GLY A 590 65.43 35.02 -24.91
C GLY A 590 66.17 34.34 -26.05
N ILE A 591 65.63 33.23 -26.57
CA ILE A 591 66.18 32.52 -27.75
C ILE A 591 66.00 33.37 -29.02
N LEU A 592 64.88 34.07 -29.18
CA LEU A 592 64.59 34.94 -30.33
C LEU A 592 65.46 36.19 -30.41
N ILE A 593 66.06 36.62 -29.30
CA ILE A 593 66.92 37.82 -29.21
C ILE A 593 68.41 37.47 -29.38
N GLN A 594 68.79 36.20 -29.24
CA GLN A 594 70.11 35.68 -29.60
C GLN A 594 70.19 35.40 -31.09
#